data_AF-A0AAU4IGM8-F1
#
_entry.id   AF-A0AAU4IGM8-F1
#
_cell.length_a   1.000
_cell.length_b   1.000
_cell.length_c   1.000
_cell.angle_alpha   90.00
_cell.angle_beta   90.00
_cell.angle_gamma   90.00
#
_symmetry.space_group_name_H-M   'P 1'
#
loop_
_entity.id
_entity.type
_entity.pdbx_description
1 polymer ?
#
loop_
_entity_poly.entity_id
_entity_poly.type
_entity_poly.pdbx_seq_one_letter_code
_entity_poly.pdbx_strand_id
1 'polypeptide(L)'
;MRSIGETARDSGLSVSALRFYDGAGVLVPVRVDPASGYRWYGPEQVEEARLLARLRRAGMPVADIRLVLAGWAGADTDLVRGLLRAHLHRLERGLSDARGEFSAIRALLDRRENPVITSIGSSNNASTGTSIDSSGGASVSTPRAAAAPTARLTVSGPELAAALDAVRFAVAADPTLPVLGGILFDIEDGALRVVATDRYRLAVARAGVTGHTGPRLQLLVPAPLADAMRALLSDDAPVRLTVDGDRVALETESADRQAAGRCLGHEFPDYRRLVTLPAGRRVPVDVPAFRKALETGPVRPAEREQDGATGDVSVLKVTDGGGVSLCDDGEEDPAAVGLNRTFLLDALAAADRDRLILELGAPKAPVVIRRPDDEEAFSLLMPVRLDV
;
A
#
# COMPACT_ATOMS: atom_id res chain seq x y z
N MET A 1 -0.68 -37.60 19.62
CA MET A 1 -1.30 -36.27 19.46
C MET A 1 -0.20 -35.24 19.50
N ARG A 2 -0.35 -34.14 18.76
CA ARG A 2 0.57 -33.00 18.77
C ARG A 2 -0.10 -31.80 19.40
N SER A 3 0.66 -31.03 20.17
CA SER A 3 0.24 -29.73 20.69
C SER A 3 0.01 -28.74 19.55
N ILE A 4 -0.73 -27.66 19.80
CA ILE A 4 -0.93 -26.60 18.80
C ILE A 4 0.39 -26.00 18.30
N GLY A 5 1.42 -25.90 19.16
CA GLY A 5 2.74 -25.41 18.77
C GLY A 5 3.51 -26.39 17.88
N GLU A 6 3.44 -27.69 18.18
CA GLU A 6 4.04 -28.73 17.34
C GLU A 6 3.32 -28.85 15.99
N THR A 7 1.99 -28.82 15.99
CA THR A 7 1.19 -28.82 14.75
C THR A 7 1.47 -27.59 13.90
N ALA A 8 1.64 -26.42 14.51
CA ALA A 8 2.02 -25.19 13.80
C ALA A 8 3.35 -25.39 13.07
N ARG A 9 4.38 -25.84 13.78
CA ARG A 9 5.70 -26.13 13.22
C ARG A 9 5.66 -27.16 12.10
N ASP A 10 4.93 -28.26 12.30
CA ASP A 10 4.92 -29.39 11.37
C ASP A 10 4.06 -29.14 10.12
N SER A 11 3.08 -28.23 10.21
CA SER A 11 2.19 -27.88 9.10
C SER A 11 2.60 -26.63 8.31
N GLY A 12 3.45 -25.79 8.90
CA GLY A 12 3.78 -24.47 8.36
C GLY A 12 2.63 -23.46 8.51
N LEU A 13 1.60 -23.77 9.31
CA LEU A 13 0.59 -22.82 9.77
C LEU A 13 1.02 -22.24 11.12
N SER A 14 0.59 -21.02 11.43
CA SER A 14 0.80 -20.48 12.77
C SER A 14 -0.18 -21.01 13.80
N VAL A 15 0.16 -20.85 15.09
CA VAL A 15 -0.74 -21.13 16.22
C VAL A 15 -2.01 -20.28 16.12
N SER A 16 -1.89 -19.02 15.69
CA SER A 16 -3.04 -18.14 15.47
C SER A 16 -3.90 -18.63 14.30
N ALA A 17 -3.29 -19.03 13.18
CA ALA A 17 -4.01 -19.61 12.05
C ALA A 17 -4.76 -20.89 12.45
N LEU A 18 -4.14 -21.78 13.24
CA LEU A 18 -4.80 -22.97 13.76
C LEU A 18 -6.00 -22.64 14.66
N ARG A 19 -5.93 -21.58 15.48
CA ARG A 19 -7.06 -21.08 16.27
C ARG A 19 -8.16 -20.46 15.40
N PHE A 20 -7.78 -19.73 14.36
CA PHE A 20 -8.72 -19.15 13.40
C PHE A 20 -9.49 -20.25 12.65
N TYR A 21 -8.80 -21.27 12.14
CA TYR A 21 -9.43 -22.37 11.41
C TYR A 21 -10.25 -23.30 12.30
N ASP A 22 -9.89 -23.44 13.58
CA ASP A 22 -10.77 -24.03 14.59
C ASP A 22 -12.06 -23.22 14.73
N GLY A 23 -11.97 -21.91 14.99
CA GLY A 23 -13.13 -21.03 15.13
C GLY A 23 -14.02 -20.93 13.87
N ALA A 24 -13.42 -21.08 12.68
CA ALA A 24 -14.14 -21.12 11.41
C ALA A 24 -14.68 -22.52 11.05
N GLY A 25 -14.43 -23.54 11.88
CA GLY A 25 -14.87 -24.91 11.63
C GLY A 25 -14.20 -25.58 10.42
N VAL A 26 -13.00 -25.12 10.05
CA VAL A 26 -12.23 -25.61 8.89
C VAL A 26 -11.23 -26.69 9.32
N LEU A 27 -10.59 -26.54 10.49
CA LEU A 27 -9.70 -27.54 11.06
C LEU A 27 -9.88 -27.56 12.59
N VAL A 28 -10.82 -28.39 13.05
CA VAL A 28 -11.21 -28.47 14.46
C VAL A 28 -10.27 -29.43 15.21
N PRO A 29 -9.63 -29.05 16.31
CA PRO A 29 -8.72 -29.91 17.06
C PRO A 29 -9.44 -31.14 17.63
N VAL A 30 -8.75 -32.29 17.70
CA VAL A 30 -9.27 -33.53 18.33
C VAL A 30 -9.65 -33.30 19.78
N ARG A 31 -8.87 -32.49 20.51
CA ARG A 31 -9.14 -32.20 21.91
C ARG A 31 -8.79 -30.75 22.22
N VAL A 32 -9.71 -30.09 22.93
CA VAL A 32 -9.47 -28.82 23.60
C VAL A 32 -9.52 -29.07 25.10
N ASP A 33 -8.49 -28.65 25.82
CA ASP A 33 -8.48 -28.67 27.28
C ASP A 33 -9.54 -27.67 27.79
N PRO A 34 -10.53 -28.13 28.58
CA PRO A 34 -11.63 -27.28 29.05
C PRO A 34 -11.21 -26.22 30.08
N ALA A 35 -10.10 -26.41 30.78
CA ALA A 35 -9.61 -25.46 31.78
C ALA A 35 -8.66 -24.41 31.18
N SER A 36 -7.78 -24.83 30.27
CA SER A 36 -6.75 -23.94 29.68
C SER A 36 -7.06 -23.48 28.26
N GLY A 37 -8.04 -24.07 27.58
CA GLY A 37 -8.33 -23.84 26.15
C GLY A 37 -7.24 -24.38 25.22
N TYR A 38 -6.32 -25.21 25.72
CA TYR A 38 -5.18 -25.72 24.97
C TYR A 38 -5.59 -26.81 23.98
N ARG A 39 -5.09 -26.72 22.74
CA ARG A 39 -5.55 -27.55 21.61
C ARG A 39 -4.55 -28.64 21.26
N TRP A 40 -5.09 -29.81 20.93
CA TRP A 40 -4.34 -30.99 20.54
C TRP A 40 -4.89 -31.53 19.22
N TYR A 41 -3.97 -31.85 18.31
CA TYR A 41 -4.29 -32.32 16.96
C TYR A 41 -3.81 -33.77 16.77
N GLY A 42 -4.54 -34.49 15.93
CA GLY A 42 -4.20 -35.85 15.51
C GLY A 42 -3.08 -35.86 14.46
N PRO A 43 -2.42 -37.01 14.21
CA PRO A 43 -1.43 -37.14 13.14
C PRO A 43 -2.00 -36.83 11.75
N GLU A 44 -3.22 -37.29 11.46
CA GLU A 44 -3.92 -37.05 10.17
C GLU A 44 -4.25 -35.57 9.96
N GLN A 45 -4.61 -34.86 11.03
CA GLN A 45 -4.89 -33.42 10.99
C GLN A 45 -3.66 -32.57 10.67
N VAL A 46 -2.44 -33.10 10.87
CA VAL A 46 -1.23 -32.39 10.46
C VAL A 46 -1.07 -32.41 8.94
N GLU A 47 -1.46 -33.51 8.28
CA GLU A 47 -1.46 -33.57 6.81
C GLU A 47 -2.57 -32.69 6.22
N GLU A 48 -3.74 -32.65 6.86
CA GLU A 48 -4.82 -31.70 6.51
C GLU A 48 -4.37 -30.24 6.69
N ALA A 49 -3.66 -29.94 7.78
CA ALA A 49 -3.09 -28.62 8.04
C ALA A 49 -2.04 -28.21 6.98
N ARG A 50 -1.21 -29.16 6.52
CA ARG A 50 -0.27 -28.92 5.41
C ARG A 50 -0.99 -28.66 4.10
N LEU A 51 -2.04 -29.43 3.81
CA LEU A 51 -2.86 -29.23 2.62
C LEU A 51 -3.54 -27.85 2.67
N LEU A 52 -4.14 -27.50 3.82
CA LEU A 52 -4.71 -26.18 4.08
C LEU A 52 -3.68 -25.08 3.77
N ALA A 53 -2.46 -25.19 4.30
CA ALA A 53 -1.40 -24.20 4.09
C ALA A 53 -1.09 -24.02 2.59
N ARG A 54 -1.07 -25.10 1.81
CA ARG A 54 -0.84 -25.05 0.36
C ARG A 54 -2.00 -24.39 -0.39
N LEU A 55 -3.25 -24.74 -0.05
CA LEU A 55 -4.44 -24.17 -0.68
C LEU A 55 -4.57 -22.67 -0.40
N ARG A 56 -4.28 -22.27 0.85
CA ARG A 56 -4.21 -20.85 1.24
C ARG A 56 -3.16 -20.10 0.41
N ARG A 57 -1.95 -20.65 0.27
CA ARG A 57 -0.88 -20.03 -0.53
C ARG A 57 -1.26 -19.91 -2.01
N ALA A 58 -2.10 -20.80 -2.53
CA ALA A 58 -2.65 -20.74 -3.88
C ALA A 58 -3.85 -19.77 -4.03
N GLY A 59 -4.16 -18.97 -3.00
CA GLY A 59 -5.23 -17.98 -3.03
C GLY A 59 -6.64 -18.58 -3.07
N MET A 60 -6.81 -19.84 -2.63
CA MET A 60 -8.12 -20.48 -2.60
C MET A 60 -9.00 -19.85 -1.49
N PRO A 61 -10.27 -19.50 -1.76
CA PRO A 61 -11.18 -18.97 -0.75
C PRO A 61 -11.40 -19.96 0.42
N VAL A 62 -11.55 -19.46 1.65
CA VAL A 62 -11.72 -20.30 2.86
C VAL A 62 -12.92 -21.24 2.75
N ALA A 63 -14.01 -20.80 2.09
CA ALA A 63 -15.18 -21.63 1.84
C ALA A 63 -14.86 -22.86 0.97
N ASP A 64 -14.04 -22.66 -0.08
CA ASP A 64 -13.61 -23.73 -0.99
C ASP A 64 -12.58 -24.64 -0.30
N ILE A 65 -11.66 -24.08 0.50
CA ILE A 65 -10.71 -24.84 1.32
C ILE A 65 -11.45 -25.81 2.24
N ARG A 66 -12.53 -25.35 2.90
CA ARG A 66 -13.34 -26.20 3.78
C ARG A 66 -13.94 -27.39 3.03
N LEU A 67 -14.44 -27.17 1.81
CA LEU A 67 -14.98 -28.24 0.96
C LEU A 67 -13.89 -29.21 0.50
N VAL A 68 -12.70 -28.70 0.15
CA VAL A 68 -11.56 -29.54 -0.21
C VAL A 68 -11.11 -30.41 0.96
N LEU A 69 -11.02 -29.86 2.18
CA LEU A 69 -10.66 -30.64 3.37
C LEU A 69 -11.72 -31.68 3.72
N ALA A 70 -13.02 -31.33 3.63
CA ALA A 70 -14.10 -32.28 3.84
C ALA A 70 -14.08 -33.43 2.82
N GLY A 71 -13.84 -33.14 1.54
CA GLY A 71 -13.67 -34.17 0.50
C GLY A 71 -12.39 -34.99 0.68
N TRP A 72 -11.30 -34.37 1.13
CA TRP A 72 -10.03 -35.05 1.42
C TRP A 72 -10.18 -36.06 2.57
N ALA A 73 -10.81 -35.66 3.68
CA ALA A 73 -11.08 -36.53 4.82
C ALA A 73 -12.09 -37.64 4.48
N GLY A 74 -13.09 -37.33 3.63
CA GLY A 74 -14.09 -38.28 3.15
C GLY A 74 -13.65 -39.18 1.99
N ALA A 75 -12.37 -39.08 1.55
CA ALA A 75 -11.82 -39.77 0.39
C ALA A 75 -12.55 -39.52 -0.95
N ASP A 76 -13.33 -38.44 -1.06
CA ASP A 76 -13.98 -38.00 -2.30
C ASP A 76 -12.97 -37.23 -3.16
N THR A 77 -12.10 -38.00 -3.81
CA THR A 77 -11.04 -37.44 -4.66
C THR A 77 -11.58 -36.71 -5.89
N ASP A 78 -12.80 -37.02 -6.35
CA ASP A 78 -13.38 -36.39 -7.55
C ASP A 78 -13.92 -34.99 -7.23
N LEU A 79 -14.56 -34.80 -6.08
CA LEU A 79 -14.93 -33.48 -5.59
C LEU A 79 -13.69 -32.59 -5.41
N VAL A 80 -12.64 -33.10 -4.76
CA VAL A 80 -11.38 -32.35 -4.55
C VAL A 80 -10.74 -31.95 -5.88
N ARG A 81 -10.62 -32.88 -6.83
CA ARG A 81 -10.09 -32.59 -8.17
C ARG A 81 -10.96 -31.55 -8.90
N GLY A 82 -12.27 -31.64 -8.77
CA GLY A 82 -13.22 -30.70 -9.35
C GLY A 82 -13.03 -29.28 -8.81
N LEU A 83 -12.92 -29.12 -7.50
CA LEU A 83 -12.70 -27.83 -6.83
C LEU A 83 -11.34 -27.21 -7.20
N LEU A 84 -10.27 -28.01 -7.21
CA LEU A 84 -8.94 -27.56 -7.63
C LEU A 84 -8.95 -27.10 -9.10
N ARG A 85 -9.58 -27.86 -9.98
CA ARG A 85 -9.71 -27.51 -11.40
C ARG A 85 -10.53 -26.23 -11.57
N ALA A 86 -11.65 -26.09 -10.87
CA ALA A 86 -12.49 -24.89 -10.93
C ALA A 86 -11.74 -23.64 -10.46
N HIS A 87 -10.95 -23.75 -9.38
CA HIS A 87 -10.11 -22.65 -8.91
C HIS A 87 -9.01 -22.29 -9.90
N LEU A 88 -8.32 -23.28 -10.47
CA LEU A 88 -7.31 -23.05 -11.51
C LEU A 88 -7.92 -22.31 -12.72
N HIS A 89 -9.07 -22.74 -13.21
CA HIS A 89 -9.78 -22.06 -14.30
C HIS A 89 -10.21 -20.64 -13.93
N ARG A 90 -10.52 -20.38 -12.65
CA ARG A 90 -10.85 -19.04 -12.16
C ARG A 90 -9.64 -18.12 -12.19
N LEU A 91 -8.48 -18.62 -11.75
CA LEU A 91 -7.20 -17.89 -11.81
C LEU A 91 -6.75 -17.63 -13.25
N GLU A 92 -6.84 -18.64 -14.12
CA GLU A 92 -6.47 -18.52 -15.54
C GLU A 92 -7.37 -17.54 -16.29
N ARG A 93 -8.68 -17.56 -16.04
CA ARG A 93 -9.60 -16.56 -16.59
C ARG A 93 -9.27 -15.17 -16.09
N GLY A 94 -9.09 -14.99 -14.77
CA GLY A 94 -8.70 -13.69 -14.21
C GLY A 94 -7.40 -13.14 -14.81
N LEU A 95 -6.40 -14.00 -15.06
CA LEU A 95 -5.16 -13.60 -15.73
C LEU A 95 -5.39 -13.25 -17.21
N SER A 96 -6.21 -14.03 -17.92
CA SER A 96 -6.56 -13.76 -19.32
C SER A 96 -7.33 -12.45 -19.47
N ASP A 97 -8.29 -12.20 -18.59
CA ASP A 97 -9.09 -10.98 -18.55
C ASP A 97 -8.19 -9.77 -18.26
N ALA A 98 -7.32 -9.87 -17.24
CA ALA A 98 -6.34 -8.83 -16.94
C ALA A 98 -5.42 -8.55 -18.15
N ARG A 99 -4.88 -9.59 -18.81
CA ARG A 99 -4.05 -9.43 -20.02
C ARG A 99 -4.82 -8.79 -21.19
N GLY A 100 -6.10 -9.14 -21.35
CA GLY A 100 -7.00 -8.55 -22.34
C GLY A 100 -7.18 -7.05 -22.11
N GLU A 101 -7.48 -6.65 -20.87
CA GLU A 101 -7.59 -5.25 -20.46
C GLU A 101 -6.29 -4.47 -20.71
N PHE A 102 -5.14 -5.01 -20.28
CA PHE A 102 -3.84 -4.38 -20.58
C PHE A 102 -3.57 -4.23 -22.09
N SER A 103 -3.97 -5.22 -22.90
CA SER A 103 -3.81 -5.15 -24.36
C SER A 103 -4.71 -4.10 -24.99
N ALA A 104 -5.96 -3.97 -24.51
CA ALA A 104 -6.89 -2.94 -24.94
C ALA A 104 -6.39 -1.54 -24.59
N ILE A 105 -5.87 -1.36 -23.36
CA ILE A 105 -5.26 -0.10 -22.92
C ILE A 105 -4.06 0.26 -23.80
N ARG A 106 -3.18 -0.71 -24.11
CA ARG A 106 -2.04 -0.48 -25.01
C ARG A 106 -2.48 -0.07 -26.41
N ALA A 107 -3.49 -0.74 -26.97
CA ALA A 107 -4.04 -0.39 -28.29
C ALA A 107 -4.68 1.02 -28.32
N LEU A 108 -5.24 1.49 -27.21
CA LEU A 108 -5.74 2.86 -27.08
C LEU A 108 -4.61 3.88 -27.01
N LEU A 109 -3.50 3.55 -26.33
CA LEU A 109 -2.29 4.38 -26.31
C LEU A 109 -1.66 4.47 -27.70
N ASP A 110 -1.50 3.34 -28.41
CA ASP A 110 -0.90 3.30 -29.74
C ASP A 110 -1.69 4.17 -30.76
N ARG A 111 -3.03 4.17 -30.70
CA ARG A 111 -3.87 5.04 -31.55
C ARG A 111 -3.76 6.51 -31.22
N ARG A 112 -3.47 6.84 -29.96
CA ARG A 112 -3.27 8.22 -29.52
C ARG A 112 -1.90 8.74 -29.96
N GLU A 113 -0.89 7.89 -29.93
CA GLU A 113 0.49 8.23 -30.30
C GLU A 113 0.72 8.26 -31.82
N ASN A 114 -0.04 7.47 -32.59
CA ASN A 114 -0.02 7.50 -34.06
C ASN A 114 -1.41 7.82 -34.64
N PRO A 115 -1.83 9.10 -34.66
CA PRO A 115 -3.05 9.48 -35.36
C PRO A 115 -2.82 9.34 -36.86
N VAL A 116 -3.32 8.27 -37.47
CA VAL A 116 -3.35 8.12 -38.93
C VAL A 116 -4.08 9.32 -39.52
N ILE A 117 -3.36 10.15 -40.28
CA ILE A 117 -3.91 11.20 -41.15
C ILE A 117 -4.84 10.50 -42.14
N THR A 118 -6.13 10.45 -41.80
CA THR A 118 -7.16 10.02 -42.74
C THR A 118 -7.42 11.22 -43.64
N SER A 119 -6.70 11.22 -44.77
CA SER A 119 -6.91 12.09 -45.92
C SER A 119 -8.40 12.17 -46.27
N ILE A 120 -8.92 13.39 -46.24
CA ILE A 120 -10.26 13.77 -46.69
C ILE A 120 -10.29 13.66 -48.21
N GLY A 121 -11.06 12.69 -48.73
CA GLY A 121 -11.37 12.51 -50.14
C GLY A 121 -12.88 12.57 -50.40
N SER A 122 -13.34 13.77 -50.77
CA SER A 122 -14.38 14.07 -51.77
C SER A 122 -15.84 13.55 -51.65
N SER A 123 -16.75 14.56 -51.70
CA SER A 123 -17.95 14.67 -52.56
C SER A 123 -19.36 14.38 -52.00
N ASN A 124 -20.13 15.48 -51.93
CA ASN A 124 -21.54 15.71 -52.34
C ASN A 124 -22.59 14.59 -52.22
N ASN A 125 -23.74 14.86 -51.58
CA ASN A 125 -24.95 15.33 -52.30
C ASN A 125 -26.09 15.80 -51.37
N ALA A 126 -27.04 16.50 -51.98
CA ALA A 126 -28.05 17.34 -51.36
C ALA A 126 -29.38 16.67 -50.99
N SER A 127 -30.12 17.38 -50.12
CA SER A 127 -31.54 17.77 -50.26
C SER A 127 -32.68 16.96 -49.59
N THR A 128 -33.46 17.73 -48.81
CA THR A 128 -34.93 17.75 -48.60
C THR A 128 -35.60 16.72 -47.67
N GLY A 129 -36.41 17.24 -46.72
CA GLY A 129 -37.57 16.50 -46.23
C GLY A 129 -38.03 16.77 -44.79
N THR A 130 -38.76 17.87 -44.60
CA THR A 130 -40.04 17.93 -43.85
C THR A 130 -40.06 17.83 -42.31
N SER A 131 -40.62 18.90 -41.74
CA SER A 131 -41.10 19.14 -40.37
C SER A 131 -42.20 18.17 -39.92
N ILE A 132 -42.28 17.86 -38.63
CA ILE A 132 -43.53 17.73 -37.83
C ILE A 132 -43.19 17.96 -36.34
N ASP A 133 -44.05 18.78 -35.72
CA ASP A 133 -44.39 19.08 -34.32
C ASP A 133 -44.41 17.82 -33.40
N SER A 134 -44.31 17.80 -32.06
CA SER A 134 -44.76 18.72 -31.01
C SER A 134 -44.20 18.32 -29.63
N SER A 135 -44.25 19.29 -28.71
CA SER A 135 -44.54 19.19 -27.26
C SER A 135 -43.54 18.55 -26.27
N GLY A 136 -43.02 19.41 -25.40
CA GLY A 136 -43.38 19.40 -23.98
C GLY A 136 -42.60 18.48 -23.04
N GLY A 137 -41.79 19.06 -22.14
CA GLY A 137 -41.30 18.33 -20.98
C GLY A 137 -40.16 18.98 -20.21
N ALA A 138 -40.54 19.72 -19.17
CA ALA A 138 -39.78 19.97 -17.93
C ALA A 138 -38.33 20.50 -18.05
N SER A 139 -38.19 21.79 -17.71
CA SER A 139 -36.97 22.34 -17.12
C SER A 139 -36.64 21.56 -15.85
N VAL A 140 -35.75 20.57 -15.96
CA VAL A 140 -35.01 20.04 -14.83
C VAL A 140 -33.77 20.91 -14.72
N SER A 141 -33.81 21.84 -13.79
CA SER A 141 -32.64 22.53 -13.26
C SER A 141 -31.65 21.48 -12.76
N THR A 142 -30.70 21.12 -13.62
CA THR A 142 -29.51 20.36 -13.27
C THR A 142 -28.79 21.15 -12.17
N PRO A 143 -28.40 20.54 -11.04
CA PRO A 143 -27.56 21.24 -10.08
C PRO A 143 -26.30 21.67 -10.83
N ARG A 144 -26.00 22.97 -10.78
CA ARG A 144 -24.78 23.55 -11.34
C ARG A 144 -23.61 22.76 -10.78
N ALA A 145 -23.01 21.90 -11.61
CA ALA A 145 -21.80 21.18 -11.27
C ALA A 145 -20.82 22.20 -10.71
N ALA A 146 -20.41 22.02 -9.45
CA ALA A 146 -19.35 22.83 -8.87
C ALA A 146 -18.19 22.82 -9.88
N ALA A 147 -17.72 24.00 -10.29
CA ALA A 147 -16.66 24.11 -11.26
C ALA A 147 -15.50 23.22 -10.79
N ALA A 148 -15.14 22.24 -11.61
CA ALA A 148 -14.05 21.33 -11.31
C ALA A 148 -12.80 22.15 -10.99
N PRO A 149 -12.03 21.80 -9.94
CA PRO A 149 -10.86 22.58 -9.57
C PRO A 149 -9.89 22.62 -10.76
N THR A 150 -9.61 23.83 -11.22
CA THR A 150 -8.58 24.09 -12.22
C THR A 150 -7.46 24.85 -11.55
N ALA A 151 -6.25 24.31 -11.61
CA ALA A 151 -5.08 24.93 -11.01
C ALA A 151 -3.84 24.68 -11.87
N ARG A 152 -2.95 25.66 -11.89
CA ARG A 152 -1.64 25.56 -12.54
C ARG A 152 -0.63 26.12 -11.57
N LEU A 153 0.38 25.32 -11.27
CA LEU A 153 1.42 25.66 -10.31
C LEU A 153 2.77 25.18 -10.80
N THR A 154 3.82 25.83 -10.33
CA THR A 154 5.21 25.48 -10.64
C THR A 154 5.85 24.90 -9.38
N VAL A 155 6.47 23.73 -9.53
CA VAL A 155 7.16 23.01 -8.47
C VAL A 155 8.64 22.91 -8.84
N SER A 156 9.52 22.95 -7.84
CA SER A 156 10.93 22.57 -8.05
C SER A 156 11.01 21.10 -8.47
N GLY A 157 11.58 20.82 -9.63
CA GLY A 157 11.81 19.46 -10.13
C GLY A 157 12.60 18.57 -9.17
N PRO A 158 13.77 19.01 -8.66
CA PRO A 158 14.56 18.21 -7.74
C PRO A 158 13.87 18.00 -6.38
N GLU A 159 13.14 19.00 -5.86
CA GLU A 159 12.39 18.83 -4.61
C GLU A 159 11.22 17.86 -4.77
N LEU A 160 10.48 17.95 -5.88
CA LEU A 160 9.39 17.01 -6.16
C LEU A 160 9.92 15.58 -6.35
N ALA A 161 11.06 15.41 -7.03
CA ALA A 161 11.71 14.12 -7.18
C ALA A 161 12.08 13.52 -5.82
N ALA A 162 12.78 14.29 -5.00
CA ALA A 162 13.16 13.87 -3.65
C ALA A 162 11.94 13.58 -2.77
N ALA A 163 10.85 14.36 -2.91
CA ALA A 163 9.63 14.14 -2.16
C ALA A 163 8.90 12.86 -2.58
N LEU A 164 8.82 12.57 -3.88
CA LEU A 164 8.24 11.33 -4.41
C LEU A 164 9.07 10.10 -3.96
N ASP A 165 10.40 10.17 -4.06
CA ASP A 165 11.30 9.11 -3.61
C ASP A 165 11.13 8.85 -2.10
N ALA A 166 11.01 9.93 -1.32
CA ALA A 166 10.88 9.86 0.14
C ALA A 166 9.57 9.20 0.61
N VAL A 167 8.52 9.16 -0.22
CA VAL A 167 7.22 8.56 0.17
C VAL A 167 6.89 7.27 -0.55
N ARG A 168 7.57 6.98 -1.67
CA ARG A 168 7.23 5.86 -2.56
C ARG A 168 7.21 4.50 -1.87
N PHE A 169 8.08 4.31 -0.87
CA PHE A 169 8.18 3.06 -0.12
C PHE A 169 6.92 2.77 0.70
N ALA A 170 6.15 3.78 1.11
CA ALA A 170 4.96 3.62 1.93
C ALA A 170 3.67 3.33 1.13
N VAL A 171 3.73 3.24 -0.20
CA VAL A 171 2.59 2.88 -1.05
C VAL A 171 2.32 1.37 -0.96
N ALA A 172 1.04 0.98 -0.89
CA ALA A 172 0.64 -0.42 -0.96
C ALA A 172 -0.37 -0.70 -2.07
N ALA A 173 -0.18 -1.82 -2.75
CA ALA A 173 -1.19 -2.38 -3.65
C ALA A 173 -2.09 -3.35 -2.88
N ASP A 174 -3.19 -2.83 -2.34
CA ASP A 174 -4.25 -3.65 -1.73
C ASP A 174 -5.53 -3.51 -2.56
N PRO A 175 -5.96 -4.56 -3.30
CA PRO A 175 -7.18 -4.51 -4.11
C PRO A 175 -8.45 -4.18 -3.31
N THR A 176 -8.44 -4.43 -2.00
CA THR A 176 -9.57 -4.12 -1.11
C THR A 176 -9.57 -2.68 -0.62
N LEU A 177 -8.41 -2.00 -0.69
CA LEU A 177 -8.22 -0.61 -0.30
C LEU A 177 -7.48 0.16 -1.42
N PRO A 178 -8.13 0.44 -2.55
CA PRO A 178 -7.50 1.10 -3.70
C PRO A 178 -6.87 2.47 -3.37
N VAL A 179 -7.36 3.14 -2.32
CA VAL A 179 -6.81 4.40 -1.79
C VAL A 179 -5.31 4.29 -1.44
N LEU A 180 -4.84 3.14 -0.98
CA LEU A 180 -3.45 2.91 -0.58
C LEU A 180 -2.49 2.77 -1.78
N GLY A 181 -3.05 2.55 -2.97
CA GLY A 181 -2.31 2.51 -4.24
C GLY A 181 -2.01 3.89 -4.82
N GLY A 182 -2.38 4.96 -4.11
CA GLY A 182 -2.13 6.34 -4.50
C GLY A 182 -1.21 7.09 -3.54
N ILE A 183 -0.65 8.19 -4.04
CA ILE A 183 0.10 9.20 -3.28
C ILE A 183 -0.77 10.45 -3.24
N LEU A 184 -1.12 10.89 -2.04
CA LEU A 184 -1.85 12.14 -1.85
C LEU A 184 -0.92 13.31 -2.14
N PHE A 185 -1.36 14.20 -3.04
CA PHE A 185 -0.80 15.52 -3.26
C PHE A 185 -1.72 16.52 -2.55
N ASP A 186 -1.23 17.12 -1.48
CA ASP A 186 -1.94 18.09 -0.65
C ASP A 186 -1.27 19.47 -0.81
N ILE A 187 -1.91 20.34 -1.58
CA ILE A 187 -1.37 21.65 -1.97
C ILE A 187 -2.04 22.72 -1.12
N GLU A 188 -1.25 23.41 -0.30
CA GLU A 188 -1.71 24.50 0.58
C GLU A 188 -0.53 25.41 0.93
N ASP A 189 -0.79 26.71 1.11
CA ASP A 189 0.18 27.69 1.64
C ASP A 189 1.56 27.71 0.93
N GLY A 190 1.57 27.54 -0.39
CA GLY A 190 2.81 27.54 -1.18
C GLY A 190 3.68 26.28 -1.00
N ALA A 191 3.12 25.21 -0.43
CA ALA A 191 3.76 23.91 -0.32
C ALA A 191 2.91 22.82 -0.97
N LEU A 192 3.57 21.88 -1.64
CA LEU A 192 3.00 20.60 -2.04
C LEU A 192 3.50 19.55 -1.06
N ARG A 193 2.60 19.01 -0.23
CA ARG A 193 2.87 17.84 0.60
C ARG A 193 2.50 16.58 -0.18
N VAL A 194 3.42 15.64 -0.25
CA VAL A 194 3.17 14.31 -0.80
C VAL A 194 3.09 13.31 0.35
N VAL A 195 2.07 12.47 0.35
CA VAL A 195 1.80 11.53 1.46
C VAL A 195 1.43 10.15 0.92
N ALA A 196 2.04 9.11 1.48
CA ALA A 196 1.71 7.72 1.16
C ALA A 196 1.60 6.89 2.44
N THR A 197 0.76 5.85 2.42
CA THR A 197 0.58 4.93 3.55
C THR A 197 0.09 3.55 3.10
N ASP A 198 0.46 2.52 3.87
CA ASP A 198 0.02 1.13 3.71
C ASP A 198 -0.76 0.59 4.92
N ARG A 199 -1.21 1.52 5.80
CA ARG A 199 -1.80 1.31 7.14
C ARG A 199 -0.83 1.06 8.28
N TYR A 200 0.38 0.59 8.02
CA TYR A 200 1.38 0.31 9.06
C TYR A 200 2.53 1.30 9.06
N ARG A 201 2.73 1.98 7.95
CA ARG A 201 3.64 3.11 7.83
C ARG A 201 3.00 4.23 7.06
N LEU A 202 3.52 5.43 7.31
CA LEU A 202 3.14 6.64 6.60
C LEU A 202 4.39 7.47 6.35
N ALA A 203 4.49 8.08 5.18
CA ALA A 203 5.59 8.97 4.84
C ALA A 203 5.01 10.30 4.33
N VAL A 204 5.56 11.41 4.83
CA VAL A 204 5.25 12.77 4.42
C VAL A 204 6.54 13.43 3.94
N ALA A 205 6.50 14.00 2.75
CA ALA A 205 7.53 14.89 2.24
C ALA A 205 6.90 16.13 1.61
N ARG A 206 7.72 17.14 1.31
CA ARG A 206 7.25 18.40 0.75
C ARG A 206 8.14 18.91 -0.37
N ALA A 207 7.54 19.67 -1.27
CA ALA A 207 8.22 20.47 -2.27
C ALA A 207 7.63 21.89 -2.27
N GLY A 208 8.48 22.88 -2.53
CA GLY A 208 8.08 24.27 -2.68
C GLY A 208 7.23 24.47 -3.93
N VAL A 209 6.18 25.27 -3.80
CA VAL A 209 5.24 25.59 -4.88
C VAL A 209 5.19 27.09 -5.09
N THR A 210 5.19 27.50 -6.35
CA THR A 210 4.88 28.88 -6.77
C THR A 210 3.69 28.89 -7.71
N GLY A 211 2.97 30.01 -7.77
CA GLY A 211 1.85 30.19 -8.69
C GLY A 211 0.49 29.67 -8.23
N HIS A 212 0.40 28.96 -7.09
CA HIS A 212 -0.88 28.59 -6.49
C HIS A 212 -1.38 29.66 -5.51
N THR A 213 -2.52 30.28 -5.82
CA THR A 213 -3.23 31.26 -4.97
C THR A 213 -4.67 30.84 -4.66
N GLY A 214 -5.05 29.62 -5.05
CA GLY A 214 -6.38 29.07 -4.85
C GLY A 214 -6.57 28.40 -3.48
N PRO A 215 -7.76 27.86 -3.20
CA PRO A 215 -8.02 27.07 -2.00
C PRO A 215 -7.13 25.81 -1.97
N ARG A 216 -7.06 25.16 -0.80
CA ARG A 216 -6.39 23.87 -0.63
C ARG A 216 -6.88 22.86 -1.67
N LEU A 217 -5.95 22.13 -2.28
CA LEU A 217 -6.25 21.06 -3.24
C LEU A 217 -5.71 19.73 -2.74
N GLN A 218 -6.55 18.70 -2.80
CA GLN A 218 -6.16 17.33 -2.50
C GLN A 218 -6.39 16.44 -3.72
N LEU A 219 -5.32 15.80 -4.19
CA LEU A 219 -5.34 14.94 -5.36
C LEU A 219 -4.73 13.60 -4.98
N LEU A 220 -5.43 12.51 -5.20
CA LEU A 220 -4.88 11.18 -4.96
C LEU A 220 -4.30 10.62 -6.26
N VAL A 221 -2.99 10.79 -6.45
CA VAL A 221 -2.28 10.43 -7.67
C VAL A 221 -1.95 8.93 -7.65
N PRO A 222 -2.40 8.11 -8.62
CA PRO A 222 -2.05 6.69 -8.65
C PRO A 222 -0.54 6.48 -8.68
N ALA A 223 -0.02 5.49 -7.95
CA ALA A 223 1.42 5.25 -7.88
C ALA A 223 2.11 5.09 -9.25
N PRO A 224 1.55 4.38 -10.26
CA PRO A 224 2.17 4.33 -11.59
C PRO A 224 2.27 5.69 -12.28
N LEU A 225 1.32 6.61 -12.03
CA LEU A 225 1.37 7.96 -12.56
C LEU A 225 2.43 8.79 -11.81
N ALA A 226 2.51 8.66 -10.49
CA ALA A 226 3.56 9.30 -9.70
C ALA A 226 4.97 8.79 -10.08
N ASP A 227 5.12 7.49 -10.36
CA ASP A 227 6.37 6.88 -10.85
C ASP A 227 6.74 7.44 -12.23
N ALA A 228 5.76 7.60 -13.13
CA ALA A 228 5.98 8.24 -14.43
C ALA A 228 6.38 9.72 -14.28
N MET A 229 5.72 10.46 -13.38
CA MET A 229 6.08 11.84 -13.04
C MET A 229 7.53 11.91 -12.52
N ARG A 230 7.89 11.04 -11.58
CA ARG A 230 9.25 10.94 -11.03
C ARG A 230 10.32 10.67 -12.10
N ALA A 231 10.02 9.85 -13.10
CA ALA A 231 10.92 9.55 -14.21
C ALA A 231 11.15 10.73 -15.17
N LEU A 232 10.27 11.75 -15.15
CA LEU A 232 10.47 13.01 -15.89
C LEU A 232 11.41 13.97 -15.17
N LEU A 233 11.54 13.84 -13.85
CA LEU A 233 12.32 14.74 -12.99
C LEU A 233 13.79 14.33 -12.95
N SER A 234 14.43 14.37 -14.12
CA SER A 234 15.86 14.06 -14.29
C SER A 234 16.76 15.30 -14.24
N ASP A 235 16.18 16.48 -14.43
CA ASP A 235 16.90 17.74 -14.60
C ASP A 235 16.55 18.68 -13.44
N ASP A 236 17.43 19.65 -13.14
CA ASP A 236 17.21 20.64 -12.06
C ASP A 236 16.18 21.73 -12.41
N ALA A 237 15.47 21.58 -13.53
CA ALA A 237 14.51 22.56 -14.02
C ALA A 237 13.20 22.51 -13.21
N PRO A 238 12.53 23.66 -13.02
CA PRO A 238 11.18 23.67 -12.48
C PRO A 238 10.21 22.97 -13.44
N VAL A 239 9.13 22.43 -12.87
CA VAL A 239 8.09 21.70 -13.61
C VAL A 239 6.73 22.30 -13.35
N ARG A 240 5.86 22.20 -14.34
CA ARG A 240 4.48 22.69 -14.25
C ARG A 240 3.55 21.54 -13.91
N LEU A 241 2.85 21.66 -12.78
CA LEU A 241 1.75 20.78 -12.43
C LEU A 241 0.44 21.47 -12.80
N THR A 242 -0.37 20.80 -13.61
CA THR A 242 -1.73 21.24 -13.96
C THR A 242 -2.76 20.27 -13.41
N VAL A 243 -3.84 20.85 -12.91
CA VAL A 243 -4.99 20.15 -12.33
C VAL A 243 -6.21 20.61 -13.10
N ASP A 244 -6.98 19.66 -13.61
CA ASP A 244 -8.25 19.90 -14.28
C ASP A 244 -9.25 18.83 -13.83
N GLY A 245 -10.02 19.16 -12.79
CA GLY A 245 -10.94 18.23 -12.16
C GLY A 245 -10.25 17.03 -11.54
N ASP A 246 -10.52 15.84 -12.06
CA ASP A 246 -9.89 14.58 -11.64
C ASP A 246 -8.60 14.29 -12.40
N ARG A 247 -8.16 15.16 -13.32
CA ARG A 247 -6.94 14.97 -14.09
C ARG A 247 -5.80 15.80 -13.51
N VAL A 248 -4.63 15.17 -13.46
CA VAL A 248 -3.38 15.83 -13.10
C VAL A 248 -2.35 15.56 -14.20
N ALA A 249 -1.58 16.58 -14.56
CA ALA A 249 -0.47 16.47 -15.49
C ALA A 249 0.76 17.20 -14.97
N LEU A 250 1.93 16.62 -15.21
CA LEU A 250 3.22 17.20 -14.96
C LEU A 250 3.94 17.40 -16.30
N GLU A 251 4.37 18.63 -16.55
CA GLU A 251 5.04 19.05 -17.80
C GLU A 251 6.40 19.66 -17.46
N THR A 252 7.45 19.24 -18.17
CA THR A 252 8.76 19.89 -18.10
C THR A 252 8.78 21.16 -18.95
N GLU A 253 9.65 22.14 -18.63
CA GLU A 253 9.78 23.36 -19.46
C GLU A 253 10.13 23.08 -20.92
N SER A 254 10.95 22.04 -21.13
CA SER A 254 11.10 21.37 -22.43
C SER A 254 9.78 20.66 -22.73
N ALA A 255 8.84 21.33 -23.40
CA ALA A 255 7.45 20.89 -23.61
C ALA A 255 7.25 19.54 -24.33
N ASP A 256 8.32 18.79 -24.61
CA ASP A 256 8.30 17.49 -25.28
C ASP A 256 8.06 16.31 -24.33
N ARG A 257 8.11 16.52 -23.00
CA ARG A 257 7.90 15.45 -22.01
C ARG A 257 6.79 15.81 -21.02
N GLN A 258 5.77 14.95 -20.92
CA GLN A 258 4.67 15.10 -19.97
C GLN A 258 4.21 13.75 -19.42
N ALA A 259 3.73 13.75 -18.18
CA ALA A 259 3.06 12.62 -17.55
C ALA A 259 1.70 13.09 -17.07
N ALA A 260 0.63 12.48 -17.58
CA ALA A 260 -0.74 12.90 -17.29
C ALA A 260 -1.65 11.69 -17.06
N GLY A 261 -2.57 11.81 -16.11
CA GLY A 261 -3.53 10.76 -15.82
C GLY A 261 -4.68 11.23 -14.94
N ARG A 262 -5.54 10.29 -14.56
CA ARG A 262 -6.65 10.55 -13.64
C ARG A 262 -6.23 10.20 -12.21
N CYS A 263 -6.60 11.07 -11.28
CA CYS A 263 -6.55 10.83 -9.85
C CYS A 263 -7.57 9.75 -9.46
N LEU A 264 -7.29 9.07 -8.35
CA LEU A 264 -8.23 8.15 -7.73
C LEU A 264 -9.37 8.95 -7.09
N GLY A 265 -10.61 8.53 -7.32
CA GLY A 265 -11.81 9.14 -6.73
C GLY A 265 -12.08 8.72 -5.28
N HIS A 266 -11.04 8.48 -4.49
CA HIS A 266 -11.13 8.03 -3.11
C HIS A 266 -10.60 9.10 -2.15
N GLU A 267 -11.20 9.21 -0.97
CA GLU A 267 -10.74 10.09 0.08
C GLU A 267 -9.53 9.48 0.80
N PHE A 268 -8.43 10.23 0.89
CA PHE A 268 -7.24 9.79 1.60
C PHE A 268 -7.42 9.98 3.11
N PRO A 269 -6.93 9.06 3.96
CA PRO A 269 -7.03 9.21 5.42
C PRO A 269 -6.47 10.55 5.92
N ASP A 270 -7.11 11.13 6.94
CA ASP A 270 -6.67 12.40 7.54
C ASP A 270 -5.33 12.23 8.29
N TYR A 271 -4.22 12.38 7.56
CA TYR A 271 -2.86 12.23 8.07
C TYR A 271 -2.45 13.36 9.01
N ARG A 272 -3.12 14.53 8.98
CA ARG A 272 -2.74 15.69 9.81
C ARG A 272 -2.91 15.40 11.30
N ARG A 273 -3.85 14.53 11.66
CA ARG A 273 -4.02 14.02 13.03
C ARG A 273 -2.79 13.28 13.55
N LEU A 274 -1.99 12.70 12.65
CA LEU A 274 -0.77 11.97 12.98
C LEU A 274 0.47 12.88 13.07
N VAL A 275 0.36 14.13 12.62
CA VAL A 275 1.42 15.14 12.80
C VAL A 275 1.51 15.59 14.26
N THR A 276 0.39 15.56 14.99
CA THR A 276 0.26 16.01 16.39
C THR A 276 0.36 14.86 17.39
N LEU A 277 1.26 13.90 17.17
CA LEU A 277 1.49 12.84 18.15
C LEU A 277 2.18 13.39 19.41
N PRO A 278 1.84 12.89 20.62
CA PRO A 278 2.50 13.32 21.84
C PRO A 278 4.01 13.06 21.76
N ALA A 279 4.79 14.05 22.19
CA ALA A 279 6.25 14.02 22.09
C ALA A 279 6.83 12.76 22.76
N GLY A 280 7.44 11.89 21.94
CA GLY A 280 8.26 10.79 22.40
C GLY A 280 9.66 11.25 22.78
N ARG A 281 10.49 10.32 23.26
CA ARG A 281 11.91 10.57 23.48
C ARG A 281 12.60 10.72 22.12
N ARG A 282 13.13 11.92 21.85
CA ARG A 282 13.88 12.23 20.63
C ARG A 282 15.31 11.72 20.78
N VAL A 283 15.70 10.79 19.91
CA VAL A 283 17.01 10.13 19.93
C VAL A 283 17.71 10.39 18.58
N PRO A 284 18.82 11.13 18.56
CA PRO A 284 19.59 11.31 17.33
C PRO A 284 20.27 9.99 16.95
N VAL A 285 20.26 9.67 15.65
CA VAL A 285 20.91 8.48 15.11
C VAL A 285 21.86 8.83 13.98
N ASP A 286 23.02 8.19 13.99
CA ASP A 286 23.90 8.10 12.83
C ASP A 286 23.35 6.99 11.91
N VAL A 287 22.83 7.38 10.75
CA VAL A 287 22.13 6.48 9.85
C VAL A 287 23.02 5.37 9.31
N PRO A 288 24.27 5.61 8.88
CA PRO A 288 25.17 4.54 8.45
C PRO A 288 25.42 3.49 9.54
N ALA A 289 25.75 3.92 10.76
CA ALA A 289 25.98 3.01 11.88
C ALA A 289 24.70 2.26 12.28
N PHE A 290 23.56 2.96 12.35
CA PHE A 290 22.29 2.37 12.76
C PHE A 290 21.74 1.39 11.72
N ARG A 291 21.85 1.72 10.42
CA ARG A 291 21.54 0.80 9.32
C ARG A 291 22.37 -0.47 9.42
N LYS A 292 23.69 -0.35 9.61
CA LYS A 292 24.57 -1.51 9.76
C LYS A 292 24.15 -2.36 10.96
N ALA A 293 23.84 -1.74 12.09
CA ALA A 293 23.34 -2.44 13.27
C ALA A 293 22.03 -3.18 12.98
N LEU A 294 21.10 -2.57 12.24
CA LEU A 294 19.84 -3.21 11.81
C LEU A 294 20.07 -4.36 10.84
N GLU A 295 21.02 -4.26 9.91
CA GLU A 295 21.30 -5.31 8.94
C GLU A 295 21.97 -6.54 9.57
N THR A 296 22.86 -6.33 10.56
CA THR A 296 23.62 -7.42 11.21
C THR A 296 23.06 -7.86 12.55
N GLY A 297 22.15 -7.09 13.15
CA GLY A 297 21.66 -7.30 14.51
C GLY A 297 20.51 -8.31 14.62
N PRO A 298 20.13 -8.67 15.85
CA PRO A 298 19.14 -9.70 16.15
C PRO A 298 17.73 -9.34 15.65
N VAL A 299 16.96 -10.37 15.25
CA VAL A 299 15.55 -10.25 14.81
C VAL A 299 14.66 -11.12 15.65
N ARG A 300 13.43 -10.64 15.88
CA ARG A 300 12.33 -11.48 16.35
C ARG A 300 11.38 -11.77 15.20
N PRO A 301 11.01 -13.04 14.95
CA PRO A 301 9.97 -13.34 13.99
C PRO A 301 8.64 -12.79 14.50
N ALA A 302 7.94 -12.00 13.70
CA ALA A 302 6.56 -11.60 13.99
C ALA A 302 5.67 -11.83 12.78
N GLU A 303 4.45 -12.31 13.02
CA GLU A 303 3.48 -12.55 11.95
C GLU A 303 2.88 -11.21 11.49
N ARG A 304 2.93 -10.97 10.18
CA ARG A 304 2.22 -9.87 9.54
C ARG A 304 0.74 -10.20 9.48
N GLU A 305 -0.10 -9.29 9.99
CA GLU A 305 -1.55 -9.46 10.03
C GLU A 305 -2.22 -9.57 8.64
N GLN A 306 -1.61 -8.99 7.59
CA GLN A 306 -2.17 -8.95 6.23
C GLN A 306 -2.13 -10.29 5.49
N ASP A 307 -1.06 -11.06 5.63
CA ASP A 307 -0.79 -12.25 4.82
C ASP A 307 -0.40 -13.48 5.66
N GLY A 308 -0.12 -13.30 6.96
CA GLY A 308 0.44 -14.33 7.84
C GLY A 308 1.90 -14.65 7.53
N ALA A 309 2.60 -13.81 6.76
CA ALA A 309 4.02 -13.95 6.52
C ALA A 309 4.79 -13.53 7.77
N THR A 310 5.81 -14.31 8.15
CA THR A 310 6.74 -13.91 9.19
C THR A 310 7.61 -12.78 8.65
N GLY A 311 7.54 -11.61 9.30
CA GLY A 311 8.46 -10.51 9.07
C GLY A 311 9.49 -10.43 10.20
N ASP A 312 10.68 -9.96 9.86
CA ASP A 312 11.72 -9.69 10.84
C ASP A 312 11.40 -8.41 11.61
N VAL A 313 11.41 -8.49 12.94
CA VAL A 313 11.22 -7.36 13.84
C VAL A 313 12.54 -7.02 14.53
N SER A 314 12.96 -5.77 14.38
CA SER A 314 14.03 -5.18 15.18
C SER A 314 13.43 -4.61 16.45
N VAL A 315 13.93 -5.04 17.61
CA VAL A 315 13.49 -4.54 18.91
C VAL A 315 14.44 -3.45 19.38
N LEU A 316 13.94 -2.23 19.49
CA LEU A 316 14.72 -1.04 19.84
C LEU A 316 14.54 -0.69 21.32
N LYS A 317 15.64 -0.38 22.00
CA LYS A 317 15.66 0.20 23.35
C LYS A 317 16.40 1.53 23.35
N VAL A 318 15.99 2.44 24.23
CA VAL A 318 16.72 3.69 24.46
C VAL A 318 17.76 3.46 25.55
N THR A 319 19.02 3.74 25.25
CA THR A 319 20.12 3.57 26.20
C THR A 319 20.17 4.72 27.21
N ASP A 320 20.80 4.49 28.36
CA ASP A 320 20.99 5.52 29.39
C ASP A 320 21.76 6.75 28.87
N GLY A 321 22.64 6.53 27.88
CA GLY A 321 23.39 7.58 27.19
C GLY A 321 22.56 8.41 26.19
N GLY A 322 21.25 8.16 26.07
CA GLY A 322 20.36 8.89 25.17
C GLY A 322 20.46 8.46 23.70
N GLY A 323 21.05 7.29 23.42
CA GLY A 323 21.09 6.67 22.10
C GLY A 323 20.02 5.59 21.93
N VAL A 324 19.96 4.97 20.76
CA VAL A 324 19.11 3.80 20.49
C VAL A 324 19.99 2.61 20.18
N SER A 325 19.63 1.43 20.69
CA SER A 325 20.29 0.17 20.35
C SER A 325 19.26 -0.93 20.13
N LEU A 326 19.70 -2.02 19.53
CA LEU A 326 18.91 -3.24 19.44
C LEU A 326 18.98 -4.00 20.77
N CYS A 327 17.88 -4.65 21.14
CA CYS A 327 17.88 -5.64 22.22
C CYS A 327 18.54 -6.92 21.74
N ASP A 328 19.35 -7.54 22.60
CA ASP A 328 19.93 -8.85 22.32
C ASP A 328 18.87 -9.97 22.38
N ASP A 329 19.21 -11.14 21.84
CA ASP A 329 18.34 -12.32 21.92
C ASP A 329 18.10 -12.70 23.39
N GLY A 330 16.81 -12.78 23.77
CA GLY A 330 16.40 -13.10 25.14
C GLY A 330 16.39 -11.91 26.11
N GLU A 331 16.77 -10.70 25.67
CA GLU A 331 16.64 -9.49 26.49
C GLU A 331 15.20 -8.97 26.49
N GLU A 332 14.58 -8.90 27.66
CA GLU A 332 13.24 -8.33 27.84
C GLU A 332 13.36 -6.94 28.45
N ASP A 333 13.00 -5.92 27.67
CA ASP A 333 12.84 -4.56 28.14
C ASP A 333 11.38 -4.13 27.92
N PRO A 334 10.60 -3.88 29.00
CA PRO A 334 9.20 -3.50 28.89
C PRO A 334 8.99 -2.14 28.22
N ALA A 335 10.04 -1.32 28.08
CA ALA A 335 10.01 -0.06 27.35
C ALA A 335 10.46 -0.18 25.89
N ALA A 336 10.91 -1.38 25.45
CA ALA A 336 11.37 -1.58 24.10
C ALA A 336 10.23 -1.52 23.05
N VAL A 337 10.59 -1.09 21.86
CA VAL A 337 9.67 -0.92 20.74
C VAL A 337 10.06 -1.88 19.61
N GLY A 338 9.15 -2.77 19.23
CA GLY A 338 9.33 -3.64 18.08
C GLY A 338 8.92 -2.95 16.79
N LEU A 339 9.82 -2.89 15.80
CA LEU A 339 9.52 -2.36 14.47
C LEU A 339 9.83 -3.40 13.39
N ASN A 340 8.99 -3.47 12.35
CA ASN A 340 9.32 -4.25 11.16
C ASN A 340 10.64 -3.75 10.56
N ARG A 341 11.63 -4.65 10.44
CA ARG A 341 12.99 -4.32 10.00
C ARG A 341 13.02 -3.75 8.60
N THR A 342 12.30 -4.36 7.66
CA THR A 342 12.24 -3.88 6.28
C THR A 342 11.68 -2.46 6.23
N PHE A 343 10.59 -2.18 6.96
CA PHE A 343 9.99 -0.85 6.97
C PHE A 343 10.90 0.21 7.57
N LEU A 344 11.66 -0.16 8.61
CA LEU A 344 12.65 0.73 9.20
C LEU A 344 13.81 1.02 8.25
N LEU A 345 14.35 -0.01 7.58
CA LEU A 345 15.42 0.17 6.58
C LEU A 345 14.97 1.00 5.37
N ASP A 346 13.73 0.79 4.91
CA ASP A 346 13.13 1.58 3.83
C ASP A 346 13.02 3.06 4.23
N ALA A 347 12.54 3.35 5.44
CA ALA A 347 12.41 4.72 5.93
C ALA A 347 13.77 5.42 6.11
N LEU A 348 14.79 4.69 6.60
CA LEU A 348 16.16 5.22 6.69
C LEU A 348 16.77 5.47 5.30
N ALA A 349 16.45 4.66 4.30
CA ALA A 349 16.90 4.87 2.92
C ALA A 349 16.22 6.08 2.28
N ALA A 350 14.90 6.17 2.42
CA ALA A 350 14.07 7.23 1.85
C ALA A 350 14.41 8.62 2.43
N ALA A 351 14.86 8.68 3.68
CA ALA A 351 15.23 9.92 4.31
C ALA A 351 16.52 10.55 3.72
N ASP A 352 17.40 9.76 3.11
CA ASP A 352 18.62 10.20 2.40
C ASP A 352 19.47 11.21 3.19
N ARG A 353 19.71 10.93 4.48
CA ARG A 353 20.53 11.77 5.37
C ARG A 353 21.40 10.90 6.27
N ASP A 354 22.58 11.38 6.61
CA ASP A 354 23.50 10.70 7.53
C ASP A 354 23.04 10.79 8.99
N ARG A 355 22.19 11.78 9.32
CA ARG A 355 21.67 11.99 10.67
C ARG A 355 20.16 12.16 10.65
N LEU A 356 19.49 11.41 11.51
CA LEU A 356 18.04 11.48 11.71
C LEU A 356 17.71 11.54 13.19
N ILE A 357 16.46 11.87 13.49
CA ILE A 357 15.91 11.84 14.85
C ILE A 357 14.83 10.76 14.87
N LEU A 358 14.98 9.79 15.76
CA LEU A 358 13.93 8.83 16.09
C LEU A 358 13.17 9.33 17.31
N GLU A 359 11.86 9.48 17.18
CA GLU A 359 10.95 9.83 18.27
C GLU A 359 10.26 8.54 18.74
N LEU A 360 10.73 8.02 19.87
CA LEU A 360 10.29 6.77 20.46
C LEU A 360 9.32 7.07 21.61
N GLY A 361 8.06 6.65 21.46
CA GLY A 361 7.05 6.76 22.51
C GLY A 361 6.99 5.51 23.40
N ALA A 362 5.82 5.28 23.99
CA ALA A 362 5.53 4.00 24.66
C ALA A 362 5.63 2.82 23.66
N PRO A 363 5.81 1.57 24.11
CA PRO A 363 5.94 0.38 23.24
C PRO A 363 4.88 0.19 22.15
N LYS A 364 3.68 0.73 22.36
CA LYS A 364 2.54 0.66 21.43
C LYS A 364 2.29 1.96 20.66
N ALA A 365 3.05 3.01 20.95
CA ALA A 365 2.94 4.29 20.27
C ALA A 365 3.70 4.24 18.92
N PRO A 366 3.23 4.96 17.89
CA PRO A 366 3.95 5.09 16.64
C PRO A 366 5.36 5.64 16.86
N VAL A 367 6.32 5.17 16.08
CA VAL A 367 7.68 5.71 16.03
C VAL A 367 7.77 6.67 14.85
N VAL A 368 8.31 7.87 15.10
CA VAL A 368 8.49 8.89 14.05
C VAL A 368 9.97 9.05 13.74
N ILE A 369 10.31 9.08 12.47
CA ILE A 369 11.66 9.30 11.94
C ILE A 369 11.63 10.65 11.23
N ARG A 370 12.39 11.62 11.76
CA ARG A 370 12.44 12.99 11.25
C ARG A 370 13.83 13.35 10.78
N ARG A 371 13.87 14.32 9.87
CA ARG A 371 15.09 15.03 9.53
C ARG A 371 15.34 16.13 10.57
N PRO A 372 16.60 16.40 10.97
CA PRO A 372 16.90 17.48 11.91
C PRO A 372 16.61 18.89 11.37
N ASP A 373 16.64 19.04 10.05
CA ASP A 373 16.46 20.28 9.30
C ASP A 373 15.02 20.50 8.80
N ASP A 374 14.14 19.50 8.94
CA ASP A 374 12.76 19.57 8.47
C ASP A 374 11.83 18.73 9.36
N GLU A 375 11.09 19.40 10.25
CA GLU A 375 10.14 18.73 11.14
C GLU A 375 8.83 18.35 10.42
N GLU A 376 8.51 18.95 9.28
CA GLU A 376 7.28 18.66 8.52
C GLU A 376 7.42 17.43 7.61
N ALA A 377 8.65 17.07 7.24
CA ALA A 377 8.95 15.83 6.54
C ALA A 377 9.30 14.71 7.53
N PHE A 378 8.51 13.64 7.53
CA PHE A 378 8.70 12.53 8.47
C PHE A 378 8.18 11.20 7.93
N SER A 379 8.74 10.12 8.46
CA SER A 379 8.18 8.77 8.34
C SER A 379 7.62 8.32 9.68
N LEU A 380 6.50 7.63 9.67
CA LEU A 380 5.85 7.07 10.83
C LEU A 380 5.76 5.56 10.64
N LEU A 381 6.17 4.79 11.64
CA LEU A 381 6.08 3.34 11.67
C LEU A 381 5.23 2.90 12.87
N MET A 382 4.24 2.04 12.61
CA MET A 382 3.45 1.41 13.66
C MET A 382 4.28 0.30 14.32
N PRO A 383 4.31 0.24 15.66
CA PRO A 383 5.01 -0.83 16.35
C PRO A 383 4.31 -2.17 16.15
N VAL A 384 5.11 -3.22 16.09
CA VAL A 384 4.65 -4.60 16.11
C VAL A 384 4.47 -5.03 17.56
N ARG A 385 3.38 -5.76 17.84
CA ARG A 385 3.17 -6.33 19.16
C ARG A 385 4.27 -7.36 19.44
N LEU A 386 5.04 -7.12 20.49
CA LEU A 386 5.95 -8.10 21.04
C LEU A 386 5.12 -9.01 21.96
N ASP A 387 5.14 -10.31 21.70
CA ASP A 387 4.69 -11.30 22.67
C ASP A 387 5.75 -11.34 23.77
N VAL A 388 5.45 -10.67 24.89
CA VAL A 388 6.23 -10.74 26.14
C VAL A 388 5.68 -11.88 26.97
#